data_AF-A0AA40ACU7-F1
#
_entry.id   AF-A0AA40ACU7-F1
#
_cell.length_a   1.000
_cell.length_b   1.000
_cell.length_c   1.000
_cell.angle_alpha   90.00
_cell.angle_beta   90.00
_cell.angle_gamma   90.00
#
_symmetry.space_group_name_H-M   'P 1'
#
loop_
_entity.id
_entity.type
_entity.pdbx_description
1 polymer ?
#
loop_
_entity_poly.entity_id
_entity_poly.type
_entity_poly.pdbx_seq_one_letter_code
_entity_poly.pdbx_strand_id
1 'polypeptide(L)'
;FDLKSGNEDFVFKRVERPFYNLSVRIAAELTDPRRLHLYIDCNEEEGVVVHPYFKTAVLSLIKHDLEFPVLERKKVLRWVGEAIQEMHSKDWIHIKRLTYSFSMLDVKPDNILVNWTCDSKGNKIVTD
;
A
#
# COMPACT_ATOMS: atom_id res chain seq x y z
N PHE A 1 11.61 -10.13 1.37
CA PHE A 1 12.92 -10.02 0.72
C PHE A 1 12.91 -8.72 -0.04
N ASP A 2 13.93 -7.89 0.16
CA ASP A 2 14.00 -6.55 -0.42
C ASP A 2 14.79 -6.64 -1.74
N LEU A 3 14.22 -6.11 -2.81
CA LEU A 3 14.83 -6.02 -4.13
C LEU A 3 15.18 -4.55 -4.41
N LYS A 4 16.17 -4.34 -5.27
CA LYS A 4 16.50 -3.01 -5.79
C LYS A 4 16.49 -3.03 -7.30
N SER A 5 15.89 -2.00 -7.91
CA SER A 5 16.06 -1.68 -9.33
C SER A 5 16.42 -0.20 -9.43
N GLY A 6 17.63 0.10 -9.91
CA GLY A 6 18.17 1.46 -9.85
C GLY A 6 18.21 1.99 -8.40
N ASN A 7 17.51 3.10 -8.15
CA ASN A 7 17.41 3.75 -6.84
C ASN A 7 16.13 3.41 -6.08
N GLU A 8 15.31 2.51 -6.60
CA GLU A 8 14.02 2.14 -6.02
C GLU A 8 14.10 0.79 -5.31
N ASP A 9 13.47 0.73 -4.13
CA ASP A 9 13.35 -0.48 -3.33
C ASP A 9 11.99 -1.14 -3.57
N PHE A 10 11.96 -2.47 -3.57
CA PHE A 10 10.75 -3.26 -3.81
C PHE A 10 10.65 -4.44 -2.85
N VAL A 11 9.43 -4.93 -2.66
CA VAL A 11 9.16 -6.14 -1.89
C VAL A 11 8.46 -7.14 -2.80
N PHE A 12 8.98 -8.36 -2.88
CA PHE A 12 8.25 -9.44 -3.54
C PHE A 12 7.64 -10.41 -2.55
N LYS A 13 6.51 -10.99 -2.95
CA LYS A 13 5.80 -12.04 -2.23
C LYS A 13 5.45 -13.16 -3.18
N ARG A 14 5.71 -14.40 -2.76
CA ARG A 14 5.14 -15.58 -3.41
C ARG A 14 3.73 -15.80 -2.88
N VAL A 15 2.75 -15.93 -3.76
CA VAL A 15 1.34 -16.06 -3.40
C VAL A 15 0.71 -17.24 -4.13
N GLU A 16 -0.33 -17.83 -3.55
CA GLU A 16 -1.08 -18.87 -4.24
C GLU A 16 -1.82 -18.30 -5.46
N ARG A 17 -2.07 -19.16 -6.46
CA ARG A 17 -2.62 -18.73 -7.76
C ARG A 17 -3.94 -17.95 -7.69
N PRO A 18 -4.90 -18.26 -6.79
CA PRO A 18 -6.10 -17.44 -6.64
C PRO A 18 -5.79 -15.99 -6.25
N PHE A 19 -4.79 -15.79 -5.37
CA PHE A 19 -4.38 -14.45 -4.92
C PHE A 19 -3.57 -13.71 -5.96
N TYR A 20 -2.73 -14.43 -6.71
CA TYR A 20 -2.05 -13.88 -7.89
C TYR A 20 -3.07 -13.32 -8.88
N ASN A 21 -4.03 -14.15 -9.31
CA ASN A 21 -5.06 -13.76 -10.27
C ASN A 21 -5.90 -12.56 -9.78
N LEU A 22 -6.25 -12.56 -8.48
CA LEU A 22 -6.97 -11.44 -7.87
C LEU A 22 -6.14 -10.15 -7.90
N SER A 23 -4.86 -10.25 -7.54
CA SER A 23 -3.94 -9.10 -7.58
C SER A 23 -3.89 -8.52 -8.98
N VAL A 24 -3.66 -9.37 -10.00
CA VAL A 24 -3.61 -9.00 -11.41
C VAL A 24 -4.86 -8.29 -11.88
N ARG A 25 -6.03 -8.84 -11.53
CA ARG A 25 -7.31 -8.24 -11.89
C ARG A 25 -7.50 -6.86 -11.26
N ILE A 26 -7.19 -6.70 -9.97
CA ILE A 26 -7.33 -5.43 -9.26
C ILE A 26 -6.43 -4.35 -9.89
N ALA A 27 -5.17 -4.69 -10.20
CA ALA A 27 -4.26 -3.74 -10.85
C ALA A 27 -4.67 -3.35 -12.27
N ALA A 28 -5.32 -4.24 -13.01
CA ALA A 28 -5.82 -3.91 -14.35
C ALA A 28 -7.05 -2.99 -14.33
N GLU A 29 -7.85 -3.01 -13.26
CA GLU A 29 -9.10 -2.24 -13.16
C GLU A 29 -8.92 -0.85 -12.52
N LEU A 30 -7.83 -0.66 -11.75
CA LEU A 30 -7.51 0.57 -11.04
C LEU A 30 -6.48 1.40 -11.80
N THR A 31 -6.66 2.72 -11.76
CA THR A 31 -5.95 3.68 -12.60
C THR A 31 -4.73 4.28 -11.92
N ASP A 32 -4.71 4.34 -10.58
CA ASP A 32 -3.57 4.84 -9.80
C ASP A 32 -2.97 3.75 -8.89
N PRO A 33 -1.92 3.04 -9.35
CA PRO A 33 -1.26 1.99 -8.58
C PRO A 33 -0.44 2.51 -7.39
N ARG A 34 -0.33 3.83 -7.18
CA ARG A 34 0.41 4.40 -6.02
C ARG A 34 -0.47 4.56 -4.79
N ARG A 35 -1.77 4.86 -4.98
CA ARG A 35 -2.74 5.08 -3.88
C ARG A 35 -3.20 3.79 -3.23
N LEU A 36 -3.15 2.71 -4.00
CA LEU A 36 -3.49 1.37 -3.59
C LEU A 36 -2.19 0.59 -3.69
N HIS A 37 -1.76 -0.10 -2.63
CA HIS A 37 -0.51 -0.87 -2.60
C HIS A 37 -0.60 -2.10 -3.53
N LEU A 38 -0.75 -1.86 -4.82
CA LEU A 38 -0.89 -2.83 -5.87
C LEU A 38 0.50 -3.31 -6.28
N TYR A 39 0.54 -4.49 -6.89
CA TYR A 39 1.79 -4.97 -7.45
C TYR A 39 2.12 -4.14 -8.70
N ILE A 40 3.40 -3.92 -8.95
CA ILE A 40 3.92 -3.20 -10.12
C ILE A 40 4.52 -4.15 -11.16
N ASP A 41 4.87 -5.37 -10.73
CA ASP A 41 5.41 -6.42 -11.59
C ASP A 41 5.05 -7.79 -11.03
N CYS A 42 5.03 -8.80 -11.88
CA CYS A 42 4.62 -10.14 -11.50
C CYS A 42 5.31 -11.22 -12.35
N ASN A 43 5.57 -12.37 -11.74
CA ASN A 43 6.04 -13.56 -12.44
C ASN A 43 4.99 -14.66 -12.26
N GLU A 44 4.32 -15.03 -13.34
CA GLU A 44 3.25 -16.04 -13.33
C GLU A 44 3.78 -17.44 -13.03
N GLU A 45 4.93 -17.80 -13.58
CA GLU A 45 5.53 -19.13 -13.45
C GLU A 45 5.87 -19.44 -11.98
N GLU A 46 6.42 -18.46 -11.27
CA GLU A 46 6.81 -18.58 -9.87
C GLU A 46 5.70 -18.20 -8.88
N GLY A 47 4.61 -17.61 -9.37
CA GLY A 47 3.53 -17.08 -8.54
C GLY A 47 3.98 -15.90 -7.67
N VAL A 48 4.79 -15.01 -8.22
CA VAL A 48 5.39 -13.87 -7.51
C VAL A 48 4.72 -12.56 -7.91
N VAL A 49 4.41 -11.73 -6.92
CA VAL A 49 3.97 -10.34 -7.08
C VAL A 49 5.00 -9.41 -6.44
N VAL A 50 5.34 -8.33 -7.13
CA VAL A 50 6.31 -7.31 -6.71
C VAL A 50 5.58 -6.02 -6.39
N HIS A 51 5.84 -5.45 -5.22
CA HIS A 51 5.23 -4.21 -4.74
C HIS A 51 6.28 -3.13 -4.52
N PRO A 52 5.90 -1.84 -4.60
CA PRO A 52 6.75 -0.75 -4.15
C PRO A 52 7.08 -0.94 -2.66
N TYR A 53 8.32 -0.66 -2.28
CA TYR A 53 8.70 -0.61 -0.88
C TYR A 53 8.22 0.68 -0.23
N PHE A 54 7.69 0.55 0.98
CA PHE A 54 7.32 1.67 1.83
C PHE A 54 8.05 1.55 3.16
N LYS A 55 8.59 2.67 3.64
CA LYS A 55 9.39 2.70 4.87
C LYS A 55 8.63 2.21 6.10
N THR A 56 7.33 2.47 6.20
CA THR A 56 6.58 2.15 7.42
C THR A 56 5.07 2.10 7.22
N ALA A 57 4.37 1.46 8.16
CA ALA A 57 2.92 1.55 8.28
C ALA A 57 2.51 2.76 9.13
N VAL A 58 1.33 3.32 8.85
CA VAL A 58 0.76 4.45 9.62
C VAL A 58 0.59 4.08 11.09
N LEU A 59 0.21 2.84 11.41
CA LEU A 59 0.15 2.37 12.80
C LEU A 59 1.48 2.55 13.53
N SER A 60 2.59 2.20 12.88
CA SER A 60 3.93 2.31 13.45
C SER A 60 4.34 3.77 13.64
N LEU A 61 4.01 4.65 12.67
CA LEU A 61 4.24 6.09 12.83
C LEU A 61 3.53 6.66 14.04
N ILE A 62 2.22 6.39 14.17
CA ILE A 62 1.41 6.96 15.25
C ILE A 62 1.85 6.40 16.62
N LYS A 63 2.28 5.14 16.68
CA LYS A 63 2.76 4.51 17.93
C LYS A 63 4.11 5.05 18.41
N HIS A 64 5.02 5.33 17.47
CA HIS A 64 6.40 5.68 17.80
C HIS A 64 6.71 7.18 17.70
N ASP A 65 5.80 7.97 17.13
CA ASP A 65 5.96 9.42 16.95
C ASP A 65 4.67 10.15 17.32
N LEU A 66 4.53 10.48 18.61
CA LEU A 66 3.36 11.17 19.14
C LEU A 66 3.24 12.62 18.62
N GLU A 67 4.35 13.21 18.20
CA GLU A 67 4.44 14.56 17.63
C GLU A 67 4.26 14.57 16.11
N PHE A 68 3.88 13.43 15.51
CA PHE A 68 3.69 13.34 14.07
C PHE A 68 2.72 14.43 13.57
N PRO A 69 3.12 15.26 12.58
CA PRO A 69 2.39 16.49 12.28
C PRO A 69 0.92 16.25 11.94
N VAL A 70 0.03 17.08 12.50
CA VAL A 70 -1.42 16.98 12.25
C VAL A 70 -1.75 17.13 10.77
N LEU A 71 -1.02 17.99 10.06
CA LEU A 71 -1.22 18.20 8.62
C LEU A 71 -0.95 16.92 7.82
N GLU A 72 0.14 16.21 8.14
CA GLU A 72 0.50 14.96 7.48
C GLU A 72 -0.49 13.83 7.80
N ARG A 73 -1.03 13.78 9.04
CA ARG A 73 -2.13 12.86 9.37
C ARG A 73 -3.37 13.11 8.51
N LYS A 74 -3.77 14.37 8.33
CA LYS A 74 -4.91 14.73 7.47
C LYS A 74 -4.64 14.38 6.01
N LYS A 75 -3.40 14.57 5.55
CA LYS A 75 -2.96 14.20 4.20
C LYS A 75 -3.11 12.69 3.95
N VAL A 76 -2.63 11.86 4.87
CA VAL A 76 -2.79 10.40 4.82
C VAL A 76 -4.28 10.02 4.79
N LEU A 77 -5.10 10.58 5.68
CA LEU A 77 -6.54 10.28 5.71
C LEU A 77 -7.25 10.67 4.42
N ARG A 78 -6.86 11.81 3.82
CA ARG A 78 -7.38 12.24 2.52
C ARG A 78 -7.01 11.23 1.43
N TRP A 79 -5.75 10.81 1.35
CA TRP A 79 -5.31 9.83 0.35
C TRP A 79 -6.00 8.48 0.51
N VAL A 80 -6.17 8.00 1.74
CA VAL A 80 -6.95 6.79 2.03
C VAL A 80 -8.39 6.95 1.57
N GLY A 81 -9.04 8.09 1.84
CA GLY A 81 -10.40 8.36 1.37
C GLY A 81 -10.53 8.41 -0.16
N GLU A 82 -9.57 9.01 -0.85
CA GLU A 82 -9.51 9.05 -2.31
C GLU A 82 -9.30 7.64 -2.90
N ALA A 83 -8.44 6.81 -2.30
CA ALA A 83 -8.21 5.43 -2.71
C ALA A 83 -9.46 4.55 -2.53
N ILE A 84 -10.17 4.72 -1.41
CA ILE A 84 -11.46 4.05 -1.16
C ILE A 84 -12.50 4.47 -2.19
N GLN A 85 -12.57 5.77 -2.50
CA GLN A 85 -13.50 6.29 -3.50
C GLN A 85 -13.22 5.68 -4.89
N GLU A 86 -11.95 5.57 -5.30
CA GLU A 86 -11.57 4.93 -6.56
C GLU A 86 -12.00 3.46 -6.60
N MET A 87 -11.71 2.70 -5.54
CA MET A 87 -12.14 1.30 -5.44
C MET A 87 -13.67 1.15 -5.55
N HIS A 88 -14.42 1.95 -4.79
CA HIS A 88 -15.88 1.93 -4.84
C HIS A 88 -16.43 2.32 -6.23
N SER A 89 -15.76 3.20 -6.97
CA SER A 89 -16.17 3.57 -8.34
C SER A 89 -16.06 2.41 -9.35
N LYS A 90 -15.35 1.34 -8.97
CA LYS A 90 -15.10 0.12 -9.75
C LYS A 90 -15.82 -1.09 -9.17
N ASP A 91 -16.78 -0.87 -8.26
CA ASP A 91 -17.53 -1.91 -7.54
C ASP A 91 -16.64 -2.87 -6.70
N TRP A 92 -15.39 -2.47 -6.40
CA TRP A 92 -14.55 -3.19 -5.45
C TRP A 92 -14.96 -2.82 -4.03
N ILE A 93 -15.21 -3.84 -3.21
CA ILE A 93 -15.54 -3.64 -1.80
C ILE A 93 -14.34 -3.99 -0.92
N HIS A 94 -14.07 -3.14 0.06
CA HIS A 94 -13.12 -3.35 1.16
C HIS A 94 -13.60 -4.41 2.17
N ILE A 95 -14.06 -5.58 1.71
CA ILE A 95 -14.61 -6.61 2.59
C ILE A 95 -13.70 -7.84 2.63
N LYS A 96 -13.46 -8.28 3.86
CA LYS A 96 -12.92 -9.58 4.24
C LYS A 96 -13.86 -10.70 3.77
N ARG A 97 -13.75 -11.15 2.52
CA ARG A 97 -14.45 -12.37 2.10
C ARG A 97 -13.66 -13.58 2.54
N LEU A 98 -14.24 -14.32 3.49
CA LEU A 98 -13.83 -15.59 4.09
C LEU A 98 -12.90 -16.47 3.23
N THR A 99 -11.60 -16.21 3.26
CA THR A 99 -10.56 -17.23 3.23
C THR A 99 -9.29 -16.57 3.75
N TYR A 100 -8.63 -17.24 4.68
CA TYR A 100 -7.41 -16.78 5.32
C TYR A 100 -6.36 -16.39 4.25
N SER A 101 -5.71 -15.24 4.45
CA SER A 101 -4.45 -14.81 3.80
C SER A 101 -4.44 -13.68 2.76
N PHE A 102 -5.54 -12.95 2.50
CA PHE A 102 -5.43 -11.70 1.73
C PHE A 102 -6.15 -10.51 2.38
N SER A 103 -5.36 -9.74 3.15
CA SER A 103 -5.77 -8.52 3.85
C SER A 103 -5.67 -7.26 2.97
N MET A 104 -5.43 -7.38 1.66
CA MET A 104 -5.07 -6.23 0.81
C MET A 104 -6.14 -5.13 0.72
N LEU A 105 -7.41 -5.44 1.05
CA LEU A 105 -8.49 -4.46 1.02
C LEU A 105 -9.00 -4.04 2.41
N ASP A 106 -8.37 -4.52 3.48
CA ASP A 106 -8.77 -4.18 4.86
C ASP A 106 -8.18 -2.81 5.23
N VAL A 107 -9.05 -1.80 5.35
CA VAL A 107 -8.64 -0.44 5.69
C VAL A 107 -8.40 -0.34 7.19
N LYS A 108 -7.14 -0.47 7.59
CA LYS A 108 -6.67 -0.30 8.96
C LYS A 108 -5.26 0.28 9.01
N PRO A 109 -4.87 0.95 10.11
CA PRO A 109 -3.60 1.68 10.16
C PRO A 109 -2.35 0.85 9.87
N ASP A 110 -2.35 -0.46 10.11
CA ASP A 110 -1.23 -1.37 9.80
C ASP A 110 -1.14 -1.77 8.32
N ASN A 111 -2.22 -1.58 7.55
CA ASN A 111 -2.25 -1.83 6.11
C ASN A 111 -2.06 -0.56 5.27
N ILE A 112 -2.06 0.62 5.90
CA ILE A 112 -1.74 1.87 5.22
C ILE A 112 -0.24 2.07 5.31
N LEU A 113 0.43 1.86 4.18
CA LEU A 113 1.88 1.95 4.05
C LEU A 113 2.24 3.32 3.49
N VAL A 114 3.28 3.94 4.07
CA VAL A 114 3.70 5.28 3.70
C VAL A 114 5.21 5.42 3.64
N ASN A 115 5.65 6.27 2.74
CA ASN A 115 6.98 6.84 2.67
C ASN A 115 6.98 8.24 3.30
N TRP A 116 8.11 8.58 3.90
CA TRP A 116 8.30 9.90 4.49
C TRP A 116 9.76 10.35 4.41
N THR A 117 9.93 11.65 4.46
CA THR A 117 11.21 12.36 4.58
C THR A 117 11.14 13.34 5.74
N CYS A 118 12.23 14.05 6.03
CA CYS A 118 12.20 15.15 7.00
C CYS A 118 12.40 16.49 6.27
N ASP A 119 11.68 17.51 6.72
CA ASP A 119 11.92 18.89 6.30
C ASP A 119 13.21 19.46 6.91
N SER A 120 13.54 20.70 6.55
CA SER A 120 14.72 21.41 7.09
C SER A 120 14.66 21.66 8.60
N LYS A 121 13.51 21.51 9.24
CA LYS A 121 13.28 21.65 10.68
C LYS A 121 13.23 20.28 11.39
N GLY A 122 13.41 19.18 10.66
CA GLY A 122 13.35 17.82 11.17
C GLY A 122 11.94 17.23 11.30
N ASN A 123 10.90 17.93 10.85
CA ASN A 123 9.53 17.40 10.87
C ASN A 123 9.34 16.36 9.76
N LYS A 124 8.68 15.25 10.07
CA LYS A 124 8.35 14.24 9.06
C LYS A 124 7.31 14.79 8.09
N ILE A 125 7.54 14.56 6.80
CA ILE A 125 6.62 14.85 5.69
C ILE A 125 6.34 13.54 4.97
N VAL A 126 5.06 13.20 4.78
CA VAL A 126 4.65 12.02 4.02
C VAL A 126 4.80 12.32 2.54
N THR A 127 5.44 11.41 1.80
CA THR A 127 5.72 11.58 0.37
C THR A 127 4.93 10.65 -0.53
N ASP A 128 4.53 9.49 -0.01
CA ASP A 128 3.73 8.46 -0.70
C ASP A 128 2.96 7.64 0.35
#